data_AF-A0A955XI44-F1
#
_entry.id   AF-A0A955XI44-F1
#
_cell.length_a   1.000
_cell.length_b   1.000
_cell.length_c   1.000
_cell.angle_alpha   90.00
_cell.angle_beta   90.00
_cell.angle_gamma   90.00
#
_symmetry.space_group_name_H-M   'P 1'
#
loop_
_entity.id
_entity.type
_entity.pdbx_description
1 polymer ?
#
loop_
_entity_poly.entity_id
_entity_poly.type
_entity_poly.pdbx_seq_one_letter_code
_entity_poly.pdbx_strand_id
1 'polypeptide(L)'
;AAPEGEATGVAIDGAGRAHVLIGLDDGTVQLWSADPNTAELSPVAEGALPGVALAGGLVSTPLGFHLAAGTRDGRAIVVQCVPDQQTCVQAWTAPAASAGEAVVPLGASLIVAGQDATQGPTLWRVGQADTTAQALPADGQSGRARSVVVDGDGTVWAAGSIGDAAAVWRVDEDGPSAPLRLEQVLGFAVADVGRLALDAAGNVWLGIELAGEEPADPRQIAVARIGDALDGVCAPDAEVCDGRDQDCDLRLDEAAPGEASICGEGQVCSASACQPACAVGTACDATCRRLDVDPMHCGACAADCDSTWSRAACGGGRCAVLDCLAGFADANGHPDDGCECALAGDEVCNQRDDDCDGAVDEGFDLALDRANCGACRSACAADEVCAAGCSSGPCPAGEVRVDETCQAPARTLRVGGGEAYESIGAALADAQAGDRIEVLAGAYAEALEVTVPSLTIEAAEGAAVQVQSPDDRATLNVTADDVVVRGLAITAGDGAVVAVFLDGARGALVDSEVVGPTTGVPGQTAGVQVGGDGVVVAANTVS
;
A
#
# COMPACT_ATOMS: atom_id res chain seq x y z
N ALA A 1 23.11 -22.09 67.79
CA ALA A 1 22.62 -23.29 68.50
C ALA A 1 21.21 -23.53 68.01
N ALA A 2 21.02 -24.51 67.13
CA ALA A 2 19.68 -24.92 66.72
C ALA A 2 19.00 -25.66 67.89
N PRO A 3 17.66 -25.61 68.02
CA PRO A 3 16.93 -26.50 68.93
C PRO A 3 17.19 -27.97 68.55
N GLU A 4 17.02 -28.89 69.51
CA GLU A 4 17.19 -30.34 69.27
C GLU A 4 16.22 -30.82 68.19
N GLY A 5 16.71 -30.97 66.96
CA GLY A 5 15.92 -31.36 65.78
C GLY A 5 16.78 -31.41 64.52
N GLU A 6 16.29 -32.09 63.48
CA GLU A 6 16.99 -32.24 62.21
C GLU A 6 16.59 -31.11 61.26
N ALA A 7 17.57 -30.34 60.78
CA ALA A 7 17.35 -29.35 59.74
C ALA A 7 17.21 -30.08 58.40
N THR A 8 16.09 -29.88 57.71
CA THR A 8 15.69 -30.72 56.58
C THR A 8 15.60 -29.97 55.25
N GLY A 9 15.76 -28.65 55.25
CA GLY A 9 15.79 -27.86 54.02
C GLY A 9 16.10 -26.38 54.26
N VAL A 10 16.65 -25.74 53.23
CA VAL A 10 16.97 -24.30 53.21
C VAL A 10 16.39 -23.70 51.93
N ALA A 11 15.75 -22.54 52.03
CA ALA A 11 15.26 -21.77 50.89
C ALA A 11 15.56 -20.28 51.07
N ILE A 12 15.63 -19.54 49.97
CA ILE A 12 15.79 -18.08 50.00
C ILE A 12 14.50 -17.44 49.47
N ASP A 13 13.97 -16.45 50.18
CA ASP A 13 12.80 -15.71 49.72
C ASP A 13 13.14 -14.67 48.63
N GLY A 14 12.12 -14.12 47.97
CA GLY A 14 12.30 -13.08 46.94
C GLY A 14 12.96 -11.78 47.45
N ALA A 15 13.15 -11.61 48.75
CA ALA A 15 13.88 -10.51 49.36
C ALA A 15 15.33 -10.90 49.75
N GLY A 16 15.78 -12.10 49.39
CA GLY A 16 17.13 -12.59 49.67
C GLY A 16 17.35 -13.09 51.11
N ARG A 17 16.29 -13.26 51.90
CA ARG A 17 16.41 -13.81 53.27
C ARG A 17 16.41 -15.32 53.23
N ALA A 18 17.35 -15.94 53.93
CA ALA A 18 17.42 -17.37 54.08
C ALA A 18 16.43 -17.86 55.14
N HIS A 19 15.67 -18.89 54.78
CA HIS A 19 14.74 -19.58 55.65
C HIS A 19 15.18 -21.03 55.79
N VAL A 20 15.18 -21.53 57.02
CA VAL A 20 15.55 -22.90 57.38
C VAL A 20 14.35 -23.56 58.00
N LEU A 21 14.06 -24.77 57.56
CA LEU A 21 13.02 -25.57 58.18
C LEU A 21 13.64 -26.60 59.13
N ILE A 22 13.07 -26.69 60.33
CA ILE A 22 13.50 -27.62 61.37
C ILE A 22 12.32 -28.56 61.67
N GLY A 23 12.56 -29.85 61.50
CA GLY A 23 11.65 -30.90 61.97
C GLY A 23 12.08 -31.32 63.37
N LEU A 24 11.14 -31.31 64.32
CA LEU A 24 11.36 -31.80 65.68
C LEU A 24 10.86 -33.24 65.81
N ASP A 25 11.49 -34.02 66.69
CA ASP A 25 11.18 -35.44 66.89
C ASP A 25 9.73 -35.69 67.32
N ASP A 26 9.11 -34.69 67.96
CA ASP A 26 7.72 -34.69 68.42
C ASP A 26 6.68 -34.52 67.27
N GLY A 27 7.14 -34.35 66.03
CA GLY A 27 6.30 -34.14 64.85
C GLY A 27 5.92 -32.68 64.62
N THR A 28 6.56 -31.73 65.30
CA THR A 28 6.43 -30.30 65.01
C THR A 28 7.34 -29.90 63.86
N VAL A 29 6.80 -29.11 62.94
CA VAL A 29 7.57 -28.47 61.86
C VAL A 29 7.64 -26.98 62.14
N GLN A 30 8.85 -26.41 62.14
CA GLN A 30 9.09 -24.99 62.37
C GLN A 30 9.86 -24.37 61.20
N LEU A 31 9.39 -23.23 60.73
CA LEU A 31 10.11 -22.38 59.79
C LEU A 31 10.83 -21.28 60.56
N TRP A 32 12.12 -21.15 60.30
CA TRP A 32 13.01 -20.16 60.91
C TRP A 32 13.56 -19.24 59.83
N SER A 33 13.59 -17.94 60.08
CA SER A 33 14.20 -16.95 59.20
C SER A 33 15.52 -16.49 59.78
N ALA A 34 16.54 -16.37 58.93
CA ALA A 34 17.80 -15.71 59.27
C ALA A 34 17.68 -14.20 59.03
N ASP A 35 18.12 -13.41 60.00
CA ASP A 35 18.34 -11.98 59.78
C ASP A 35 19.53 -11.80 58.82
N PRO A 36 19.38 -11.05 57.71
CA PRO A 36 20.43 -10.92 56.70
C PRO A 36 21.66 -10.11 57.18
N ASN A 37 21.53 -9.34 58.26
CA ASN A 37 22.60 -8.51 58.80
C ASN A 37 23.30 -9.16 60.00
N THR A 38 22.57 -9.89 60.84
CA THR A 38 23.11 -10.50 62.07
C THR A 38 23.33 -12.01 61.96
N ALA A 39 22.77 -12.65 60.94
CA ALA A 39 22.70 -14.11 60.78
C ALA A 39 22.03 -14.84 61.96
N GLU A 40 21.30 -14.12 62.81
CA GLU A 40 20.52 -14.72 63.90
C GLU A 40 19.25 -15.38 63.33
N LEU A 41 18.97 -16.60 63.79
CA LEU A 41 17.77 -17.36 63.41
C LEU A 41 16.64 -17.10 64.40
N SER A 42 15.45 -16.80 63.89
CA SER A 42 14.22 -16.65 64.68
C SER A 42 13.06 -17.45 64.08
N PRO A 43 12.17 -18.06 64.89
CA PRO A 43 11.05 -18.82 64.37
C PRO A 43 9.99 -17.86 63.80
N VAL A 44 9.46 -18.18 62.63
CA VAL A 44 8.46 -17.36 61.92
C VAL A 44 7.14 -18.08 61.68
N ALA A 45 7.12 -19.41 61.65
CA ALA A 45 5.89 -20.20 61.59
C ALA A 45 6.10 -21.60 62.20
N GLU A 46 5.04 -22.18 62.75
CA GLU A 46 5.07 -23.54 63.28
C GLU A 46 3.77 -24.31 63.04
N GLY A 47 3.84 -25.64 63.07
CA GLY A 47 2.68 -26.50 62.96
C GLY A 47 2.94 -27.89 63.51
N ALA A 48 1.98 -28.42 64.28
CA ALA A 48 2.00 -29.79 64.76
C ALA A 48 1.54 -30.73 63.65
N LEU A 49 2.47 -31.48 63.07
CA LEU A 49 2.24 -32.43 61.98
C LEU A 49 2.68 -33.83 62.44
N PRO A 50 1.93 -34.45 63.35
CA PRO A 50 2.31 -35.72 63.96
C PRO A 50 2.48 -36.79 62.89
N GLY A 51 3.66 -37.40 62.87
CA GLY A 51 3.99 -38.47 61.93
C GLY A 51 4.90 -38.06 60.79
N VAL A 52 5.28 -36.79 60.62
CA VAL A 52 6.37 -36.42 59.69
C VAL A 52 7.68 -37.08 60.14
N ALA A 53 8.38 -37.71 59.19
CA ALA A 53 9.59 -38.50 59.43
C ALA A 53 10.84 -37.86 58.85
N LEU A 54 10.75 -37.36 57.61
CA LEU A 54 11.85 -36.79 56.84
C LEU A 54 11.27 -35.75 55.87
N ALA A 55 12.00 -34.66 55.64
CA ALA A 55 11.67 -33.64 54.67
C ALA A 55 12.85 -33.44 53.70
N GLY A 56 12.56 -33.29 52.41
CA GLY A 56 13.57 -33.33 51.35
C GLY A 56 13.90 -31.97 50.74
N GLY A 57 12.88 -31.19 50.39
CA GLY A 57 13.07 -29.90 49.70
C GLY A 57 12.12 -28.81 50.19
N LEU A 58 12.61 -27.58 50.24
CA LEU A 58 11.87 -26.37 50.64
C LEU A 58 11.93 -25.36 49.49
N VAL A 59 10.77 -24.85 49.06
CA VAL A 59 10.69 -23.82 48.01
C VAL A 59 9.84 -22.63 48.45
N SER A 60 10.24 -21.44 47.99
CA SER A 60 9.49 -20.21 48.22
C SER A 60 8.55 -19.94 47.04
N THR A 61 7.30 -19.56 47.34
CA THR A 61 6.29 -19.18 46.34
C THR A 61 5.54 -17.94 46.82
N PRO A 62 4.76 -17.27 45.96
CA PRO A 62 3.91 -16.15 46.38
C PRO A 62 2.87 -16.52 47.46
N LEU A 63 2.50 -17.80 47.59
CA LEU A 63 1.54 -18.28 48.61
C LEU A 63 2.22 -18.76 49.91
N GLY A 64 3.54 -18.60 50.03
CA GLY A 64 4.32 -19.03 51.18
C GLY A 64 5.36 -20.11 50.83
N PHE A 65 5.85 -20.79 51.85
CA PHE A 65 6.87 -21.82 51.73
C PHE A 65 6.23 -23.19 51.62
N HIS A 66 6.65 -23.97 50.63
CA HIS A 66 6.15 -25.31 50.38
C HIS A 66 7.27 -26.32 50.56
N LEU A 67 6.96 -27.43 51.23
CA LEU A 67 7.89 -28.48 51.58
C LEU A 67 7.37 -29.83 51.13
N ALA A 68 8.20 -30.62 50.45
CA ALA A 68 7.96 -32.04 50.29
C ALA A 68 8.46 -32.81 51.53
N ALA A 69 7.57 -33.58 52.14
CA ALA A 69 7.90 -34.40 53.30
C ALA A 69 7.29 -35.80 53.19
N GLY A 70 7.83 -36.71 53.99
CA GLY A 70 7.29 -38.05 54.20
C GLY A 70 6.79 -38.26 55.60
N THR A 71 5.78 -39.10 55.73
CA THR A 71 5.27 -39.54 57.03
C THR A 71 5.75 -40.96 57.38
N ARG A 72 5.84 -41.26 58.69
CA ARG A 72 6.24 -42.57 59.24
C ARG A 72 5.31 -43.71 58.82
N ASP A 73 4.10 -43.40 58.36
CA ASP A 73 3.13 -44.35 57.84
C ASP A 73 3.18 -44.53 56.31
N GLY A 74 4.20 -43.99 55.64
CA GLY A 74 4.42 -44.21 54.20
C GLY A 74 3.51 -43.35 53.33
N ARG A 75 3.48 -42.04 53.57
CA ARG A 75 2.81 -41.08 52.69
C ARG A 75 3.75 -39.96 52.31
N ALA A 76 3.66 -39.50 51.08
CA ALA A 76 4.23 -38.23 50.66
C ALA A 76 3.23 -37.12 50.99
N ILE A 77 3.71 -36.02 51.53
CA ILE A 77 2.89 -34.85 51.86
C ILE A 77 3.56 -33.57 51.35
N VAL A 78 2.76 -32.54 51.10
CA VAL A 78 3.24 -31.17 51.00
C VAL A 78 2.80 -30.41 52.24
N VAL A 79 3.75 -29.75 52.90
CA VAL A 79 3.49 -28.83 54.01
C VAL A 79 3.62 -27.41 53.48
N GLN A 80 2.64 -26.57 53.78
CA GLN A 80 2.67 -25.14 53.49
C GLN A 80 2.86 -24.35 54.78
N CYS A 81 3.91 -23.55 54.84
CA CYS A 81 4.18 -22.62 55.93
C CYS A 81 3.97 -21.18 55.44
N VAL A 82 3.12 -20.43 56.15
CA VAL A 82 2.79 -19.04 55.82
C VAL A 82 3.27 -18.15 56.97
N PRO A 83 4.43 -17.45 56.83
CA PRO A 83 5.00 -16.63 57.90
C PRO A 83 4.03 -15.59 58.46
N ASP A 84 3.24 -14.94 57.60
CA ASP A 84 2.27 -13.91 58.00
C ASP A 84 1.15 -14.47 58.90
N GLN A 85 0.84 -15.76 58.76
CA GLN A 85 -0.14 -16.46 59.59
C GLN A 85 0.53 -17.18 60.77
N GLN A 86 1.86 -17.25 60.78
CA GLN A 86 2.68 -18.00 61.74
C GLN A 86 2.33 -19.48 61.84
N THR A 87 1.73 -20.06 60.79
CA THR A 87 1.26 -21.44 60.79
C THR A 87 1.90 -22.27 59.68
N CYS A 88 2.13 -23.55 59.98
CA CYS A 88 2.43 -24.60 59.00
C CYS A 88 1.29 -25.63 58.97
N VAL A 89 0.77 -25.93 57.79
CA VAL A 89 -0.35 -26.87 57.60
C VAL A 89 -0.04 -27.89 56.50
N GLN A 90 -0.62 -29.08 56.61
CA GLN A 90 -0.55 -30.07 55.53
C GLN A 90 -1.46 -29.63 54.38
N ALA A 91 -0.87 -29.33 53.22
CA ALA A 91 -1.57 -28.88 52.02
C ALA A 91 -1.97 -30.05 51.10
N TRP A 92 -1.20 -31.15 51.11
CA TRP A 92 -1.47 -32.29 50.23
C TRP A 92 -0.93 -33.61 50.79
N THR A 93 -1.49 -34.76 50.35
CA THR A 93 -1.00 -36.10 50.68
C THR A 93 -1.25 -37.11 49.56
N ALA A 94 -0.31 -38.03 49.34
CA ALA A 94 -0.48 -39.21 48.50
C ALA A 94 0.12 -40.48 49.16
N PRO A 95 -0.40 -41.68 48.81
CA PRO A 95 0.27 -42.94 49.14
C PRO A 95 1.69 -42.97 48.56
N ALA A 96 2.69 -43.38 49.34
CA ALA A 96 4.07 -43.46 48.87
C ALA A 96 4.90 -44.54 49.62
N ALA A 97 5.82 -45.22 48.94
CA ALA A 97 6.82 -46.08 49.57
C ALA A 97 7.98 -45.30 50.21
N SER A 98 8.26 -44.07 49.78
CA SER A 98 9.25 -43.18 50.42
C SER A 98 8.72 -41.75 50.56
N ALA A 99 9.38 -40.96 51.41
CA ALA A 99 9.09 -39.55 51.62
C ALA A 99 9.13 -38.74 50.32
N GLY A 100 8.39 -37.62 50.26
CA GLY A 100 8.61 -36.63 49.20
C GLY A 100 10.07 -36.14 49.25
N GLU A 101 10.84 -36.42 48.21
CA GLU A 101 12.30 -36.23 48.18
C GLU A 101 12.66 -34.83 47.66
N ALA A 102 11.81 -34.23 46.82
CA ALA A 102 11.99 -32.85 46.35
C ALA A 102 10.66 -32.20 45.95
N VAL A 103 10.65 -30.87 45.94
CA VAL A 103 9.55 -30.04 45.46
C VAL A 103 10.11 -28.87 44.67
N VAL A 104 9.47 -28.51 43.56
CA VAL A 104 9.79 -27.30 42.78
C VAL A 104 8.53 -26.55 42.33
N PRO A 105 8.56 -25.22 42.25
CA PRO A 105 7.45 -24.44 41.72
C PRO A 105 7.40 -24.48 40.19
N LEU A 106 6.21 -24.63 39.61
CA LEU A 106 5.93 -24.51 38.17
C LEU A 106 4.63 -23.70 37.99
N GLY A 107 4.77 -22.39 37.76
CA GLY A 107 3.63 -21.48 37.68
C GLY A 107 2.76 -21.57 38.94
N ALA A 108 1.47 -21.91 38.78
CA ALA A 108 0.51 -22.08 39.87
C ALA A 108 0.49 -23.49 40.51
N SER A 109 1.42 -24.36 40.12
CA SER A 109 1.55 -25.74 40.60
C SER A 109 2.91 -25.98 41.26
N LEU A 110 3.02 -27.10 41.95
CA LEU A 110 4.25 -27.67 42.48
C LEU A 110 4.48 -29.02 41.81
N ILE A 111 5.71 -29.34 41.48
CA ILE A 111 6.11 -30.69 41.10
C ILE A 111 6.78 -31.33 42.32
N VAL A 112 6.21 -32.43 42.80
CA VAL A 112 6.69 -33.19 43.95
C VAL A 112 7.25 -34.51 43.43
N ALA A 113 8.48 -34.85 43.82
CA ALA A 113 9.08 -36.14 43.55
C ALA A 113 9.01 -37.06 44.77
N GLY A 114 8.77 -38.34 44.52
CA GLY A 114 8.86 -39.39 45.53
C GLY A 114 8.71 -40.76 44.89
N GLN A 115 8.33 -41.75 45.68
CA GLN A 115 8.21 -43.13 45.24
C GLN A 115 6.85 -43.69 45.60
N ASP A 116 6.05 -44.14 44.64
CA ASP A 116 4.85 -44.92 44.88
C ASP A 116 5.21 -46.38 45.22
N ALA A 117 4.51 -46.97 46.19
CA ALA A 117 4.81 -48.32 46.67
C ALA A 117 4.54 -49.44 45.64
N THR A 118 3.78 -49.16 44.61
CA THR A 118 3.36 -50.10 43.57
C THR A 118 3.87 -49.73 42.17
N GLN A 119 4.15 -48.45 41.92
CA GLN A 119 4.49 -47.94 40.59
C GLN A 119 5.95 -47.44 40.45
N GLY A 120 6.74 -47.38 41.52
CA GLY A 120 8.14 -46.95 41.47
C GLY A 120 8.29 -45.43 41.61
N PRO A 121 9.27 -44.79 40.96
CA PRO A 121 9.47 -43.34 41.09
C PRO A 121 8.28 -42.59 40.49
N THR A 122 7.76 -41.58 41.18
CA THR A 122 6.54 -40.89 40.79
C THR A 122 6.71 -39.38 40.96
N LEU A 123 6.21 -38.65 39.97
CA LEU A 123 6.09 -37.20 40.01
C LEU A 123 4.61 -36.84 40.15
N TRP A 124 4.30 -35.97 41.10
CA TRP A 124 2.96 -35.41 41.28
C TRP A 124 2.99 -33.93 40.94
N ARG A 125 2.06 -33.51 40.08
CA ARG A 125 1.74 -32.10 39.90
C ARG A 125 0.64 -31.75 40.89
N VAL A 126 0.95 -30.88 41.86
CA VAL A 126 0.06 -30.48 42.96
C VAL A 126 -0.31 -29.00 42.79
N GLY A 127 -1.59 -28.65 42.85
CA GLY A 127 -2.00 -27.24 42.83
C GLY A 127 -1.50 -26.49 44.08
N GLN A 128 -0.99 -25.26 43.92
CA GLN A 128 -0.57 -24.45 45.07
C GLN A 128 -1.76 -23.98 45.93
N ALA A 129 -2.94 -23.82 45.32
CA ALA A 129 -4.16 -23.34 45.98
C ALA A 129 -5.26 -24.40 46.11
N ASP A 130 -5.23 -25.41 45.24
CA ASP A 130 -6.23 -26.48 45.18
C ASP A 130 -5.54 -27.80 45.47
N THR A 131 -6.08 -28.61 46.39
CA THR A 131 -5.50 -29.89 46.84
C THR A 131 -5.51 -30.99 45.77
N THR A 132 -5.69 -30.60 44.51
CA THR A 132 -5.70 -31.47 43.34
C THR A 132 -4.28 -31.92 43.03
N ALA A 133 -4.13 -33.20 42.71
CA ALA A 133 -2.88 -33.74 42.22
C ALA A 133 -3.08 -34.70 41.06
N GLN A 134 -2.18 -34.60 40.08
CA GLN A 134 -2.09 -35.51 38.95
C GLN A 134 -0.76 -36.26 39.04
N ALA A 135 -0.81 -37.58 39.05
CA ALA A 135 0.37 -38.40 38.85
C ALA A 135 0.78 -38.33 37.38
N LEU A 136 2.06 -38.02 37.13
CA LEU A 136 2.64 -38.08 35.79
C LEU A 136 3.17 -39.51 35.57
N PRO A 137 2.67 -40.26 34.56
CA PRO A 137 3.01 -41.67 34.41
C PRO A 137 4.49 -41.85 34.06
N ALA A 138 5.26 -42.50 34.94
CA ALA A 138 6.61 -42.96 34.66
C ALA A 138 6.53 -44.40 34.15
N ASP A 139 6.42 -44.60 32.84
CA ASP A 139 6.27 -45.95 32.29
C ASP A 139 7.53 -46.80 32.52
N GLY A 140 7.39 -47.81 33.38
CA GLY A 140 8.11 -49.08 33.31
C GLY A 140 9.55 -49.14 33.81
N GLN A 141 9.97 -48.39 34.84
CA GLN A 141 11.37 -48.46 35.32
C GLN A 141 11.49 -48.53 36.85
N SER A 142 12.30 -49.48 37.34
CA SER A 142 12.60 -49.70 38.76
C SER A 142 13.71 -48.76 39.25
N GLY A 143 13.36 -47.71 40.00
CA GLY A 143 14.35 -46.78 40.56
C GLY A 143 13.76 -45.63 41.41
N ARG A 144 14.57 -44.66 41.87
CA ARG A 144 14.14 -43.54 42.76
C ARG A 144 14.38 -42.17 42.14
N ALA A 145 13.37 -41.31 42.02
CA ALA A 145 13.56 -39.90 41.67
C ALA A 145 13.92 -39.09 42.93
N ARG A 146 15.15 -38.53 42.99
CA ARG A 146 15.67 -37.93 44.23
C ARG A 146 15.66 -36.40 44.28
N SER A 147 15.37 -35.75 43.16
CA SER A 147 15.46 -34.30 43.01
C SER A 147 14.83 -33.85 41.67
N VAL A 148 14.40 -32.60 41.61
CA VAL A 148 13.68 -32.02 40.48
C VAL A 148 14.11 -30.57 40.37
N VAL A 149 14.19 -30.07 39.15
CA VAL A 149 14.63 -28.70 38.84
C VAL A 149 13.76 -28.13 37.73
N VAL A 150 13.64 -26.82 37.69
CA VAL A 150 12.96 -26.10 36.61
C VAL A 150 13.98 -25.15 36.00
N ASP A 151 14.17 -25.26 34.69
CA ASP A 151 15.03 -24.37 33.93
C ASP A 151 14.38 -22.99 33.76
N GLY A 152 15.17 -21.97 33.39
CA GLY A 152 14.71 -20.59 33.25
C GLY A 152 13.64 -20.39 32.16
N ASP A 153 13.52 -21.34 31.23
CA ASP A 153 12.48 -21.40 30.21
C ASP A 153 11.18 -22.10 30.69
N GLY A 154 11.16 -22.61 31.92
CA GLY A 154 10.04 -23.34 32.51
C GLY A 154 10.08 -24.86 32.27
N THR A 155 11.12 -25.37 31.60
CA THR A 155 11.29 -26.81 31.36
C THR A 155 11.64 -27.52 32.67
N VAL A 156 10.89 -28.56 33.02
CA VAL A 156 11.13 -29.33 34.25
C VAL A 156 12.06 -30.50 33.93
N TRP A 157 13.10 -30.66 34.74
CA TRP A 157 14.00 -31.81 34.70
C TRP A 157 13.95 -32.54 36.03
N ALA A 158 13.80 -33.86 35.97
CA ALA A 158 13.94 -34.72 37.13
C ALA A 158 15.17 -35.60 36.95
N ALA A 159 15.83 -35.95 38.04
CA ALA A 159 16.83 -37.02 38.00
C ALA A 159 16.58 -38.07 39.09
N GLY A 160 17.29 -39.17 39.02
CA GLY A 160 17.10 -40.25 39.97
C GLY A 160 17.92 -41.46 39.62
N SER A 161 17.64 -42.58 40.27
CA SER A 161 18.24 -43.86 39.94
C SER A 161 17.28 -44.72 39.13
N ILE A 162 17.84 -45.61 38.29
CA ILE A 162 17.17 -46.74 37.63
C ILE A 162 18.10 -47.96 37.78
N GLY A 163 17.73 -48.92 38.61
CA GLY A 163 18.65 -50.01 39.02
C GLY A 163 19.88 -49.43 39.73
N ASP A 164 21.08 -49.76 39.23
CA ASP A 164 22.37 -49.29 39.75
C ASP A 164 22.88 -48.01 39.05
N ALA A 165 22.09 -47.42 38.14
CA ALA A 165 22.46 -46.26 37.32
C ALA A 165 21.67 -45.00 37.74
N ALA A 166 22.23 -43.81 37.57
CA ALA A 166 21.42 -42.59 37.48
C ALA A 166 20.63 -42.54 36.18
N ALA A 167 19.57 -41.74 36.19
CA ALA A 167 18.92 -41.25 35.00
C ALA A 167 18.47 -39.81 35.15
N VAL A 168 18.42 -39.09 34.04
CA VAL A 168 17.83 -37.75 33.93
C VAL A 168 16.69 -37.82 32.91
N TRP A 169 15.59 -37.13 33.20
CA TRP A 169 14.41 -37.03 32.35
C TRP A 169 13.97 -35.57 32.22
N ARG A 170 13.63 -35.15 31.01
CA ARG A 170 12.78 -33.97 30.82
C ARG A 170 11.33 -34.34 31.14
N VAL A 171 10.61 -33.49 31.86
CA VAL A 171 9.23 -33.71 32.28
C VAL A 171 8.34 -32.76 31.49
N ASP A 172 7.64 -33.31 30.51
CA ASP A 172 6.73 -32.58 29.63
C ASP A 172 5.27 -32.68 30.16
N GLU A 173 4.29 -32.03 29.52
CA GLU A 173 2.89 -32.02 29.98
C GLU A 173 2.24 -33.41 30.02
N ASP A 174 2.65 -34.29 29.10
CA ASP A 174 2.13 -35.66 28.95
C ASP A 174 2.89 -36.69 29.82
N GLY A 175 3.98 -36.29 30.49
CA GLY A 175 4.82 -37.16 31.32
C GLY A 175 6.33 -37.01 31.05
N PRO A 176 7.17 -37.79 31.76
CA PRO A 176 8.62 -37.80 31.56
C PRO A 176 9.02 -38.41 30.20
N SER A 177 10.00 -37.77 29.56
CA SER A 177 10.69 -38.26 28.36
C SER A 177 11.54 -39.50 28.63
N ALA A 178 12.06 -40.12 27.56
CA ALA A 178 12.92 -41.29 27.67
C ALA A 178 14.18 -41.00 28.52
N PRO A 179 14.52 -41.86 29.50
CA PRO A 179 15.66 -41.66 30.39
C PRO A 179 17.00 -41.62 29.67
N LEU A 180 17.82 -40.60 29.96
CA LEU A 180 19.26 -40.66 29.73
C LEU A 180 19.91 -41.41 30.89
N ARG A 181 20.35 -42.65 30.68
CA ARG A 181 21.00 -43.47 31.72
C ARG A 181 22.46 -43.08 31.90
N LEU A 182 22.88 -42.90 33.14
CA LEU A 182 24.24 -42.60 33.58
C LEU A 182 24.67 -43.72 34.53
N GLU A 183 25.72 -44.47 34.25
CA GLU A 183 26.09 -45.58 35.14
C GLU A 183 26.62 -45.06 36.50
N GLN A 184 26.09 -45.61 37.60
CA GLN A 184 26.44 -45.39 39.03
C GLN A 184 26.31 -43.97 39.61
N VAL A 185 25.14 -43.65 40.21
CA VAL A 185 24.92 -42.37 40.93
C VAL A 185 23.93 -42.55 42.08
N LEU A 186 24.21 -41.91 43.23
CA LEU A 186 23.38 -42.01 44.44
C LEU A 186 22.72 -40.70 44.91
N GLY A 187 22.94 -39.55 44.26
CA GLY A 187 22.25 -38.29 44.59
C GLY A 187 22.66 -37.13 43.67
N PHE A 188 21.84 -36.07 43.64
CA PHE A 188 22.07 -34.89 42.80
C PHE A 188 21.49 -33.63 43.44
N ALA A 189 22.21 -32.52 43.29
CA ALA A 189 21.80 -31.18 43.71
C ALA A 189 21.99 -30.21 42.54
N VAL A 190 21.05 -29.30 42.35
CA VAL A 190 21.10 -28.25 41.32
C VAL A 190 20.66 -26.95 41.98
N ALA A 191 21.44 -25.89 41.75
CA ALA A 191 21.31 -24.61 42.45
C ALA A 191 20.21 -23.73 41.85
N ASP A 192 19.50 -23.04 42.75
CA ASP A 192 18.26 -22.30 42.52
C ASP A 192 18.53 -20.82 42.20
N VAL A 193 19.22 -20.54 41.10
CA VAL A 193 19.27 -19.20 40.47
C VAL A 193 19.96 -19.31 39.11
N GLY A 194 19.25 -19.72 38.05
CA GLY A 194 19.53 -19.39 36.64
C GLY A 194 20.96 -19.48 36.09
N ARG A 195 21.94 -20.04 36.80
CA ARG A 195 23.34 -20.25 36.46
C ARG A 195 23.95 -21.27 37.42
N LEU A 196 24.58 -22.28 36.84
CA LEU A 196 25.58 -23.11 37.50
C LEU A 196 26.63 -22.21 38.18
N ALA A 197 27.18 -22.62 39.32
CA ALA A 197 28.26 -21.87 39.96
C ALA A 197 29.51 -21.90 39.08
N LEU A 198 29.84 -20.75 38.50
CA LEU A 198 31.05 -20.49 37.73
C LEU A 198 32.11 -19.91 38.67
N ASP A 199 33.33 -20.45 38.65
CA ASP A 199 34.46 -19.69 39.18
C ASP A 199 34.91 -18.60 38.18
N ALA A 200 35.86 -17.74 38.59
CA ALA A 200 36.35 -16.62 37.79
C ALA A 200 37.06 -17.03 36.47
N ALA A 201 37.19 -18.33 36.19
CA ALA A 201 37.70 -18.88 34.94
C ALA A 201 36.62 -19.65 34.13
N GLY A 202 35.35 -19.63 34.55
CA GLY A 202 34.24 -20.22 33.79
C GLY A 202 34.01 -21.71 34.02
N ASN A 203 34.61 -22.32 35.04
CA ASN A 203 34.42 -23.75 35.31
C ASN A 203 33.10 -24.02 36.05
N VAL A 204 32.41 -25.09 35.63
CA VAL A 204 31.22 -25.66 36.28
C VAL A 204 31.65 -26.69 37.31
N TRP A 205 31.21 -26.56 38.56
CA TRP A 205 31.53 -27.49 39.65
C TRP A 205 30.28 -28.24 40.16
N LEU A 206 30.32 -29.58 40.12
CA LEU A 206 29.32 -30.48 40.70
C LEU A 206 29.95 -31.21 41.91
N GLY A 207 29.36 -31.08 43.10
CA GLY A 207 29.84 -31.80 44.30
C GLY A 207 29.30 -33.22 44.35
N ILE A 208 30.19 -34.23 44.41
CA ILE A 208 29.87 -35.66 44.55
C ILE A 208 30.56 -36.18 45.82
N GLU A 209 29.85 -36.73 46.80
CA GLU A 209 30.48 -37.41 47.93
C GLU A 209 30.36 -38.94 47.74
N LEU A 210 31.50 -39.64 47.80
CA LEU A 210 31.60 -41.09 47.53
C LEU A 210 31.37 -41.88 48.82
N ALA A 211 30.56 -42.95 48.77
CA ALA A 211 30.44 -43.90 49.88
C ALA A 211 31.23 -45.17 49.58
N GLY A 212 32.35 -45.37 50.29
CA GLY A 212 33.13 -46.61 50.26
C GLY A 212 34.57 -46.41 50.73
N GLU A 213 34.80 -46.74 52.00
CA GLU A 213 36.07 -46.61 52.77
C GLU A 213 36.45 -45.17 53.16
N GLU A 214 36.74 -44.96 54.46
CA GLU A 214 37.17 -43.65 54.98
C GLU A 214 38.35 -43.09 54.16
N PRO A 215 38.26 -41.86 53.62
CA PRO A 215 39.34 -41.31 52.82
C PRO A 215 40.44 -40.74 53.72
N ALA A 216 41.68 -41.12 53.45
CA ALA A 216 42.87 -40.60 54.12
C ALA A 216 43.24 -39.15 53.72
N ASP A 217 42.47 -38.50 52.84
CA ASP A 217 42.67 -37.11 52.40
C ASP A 217 41.35 -36.53 51.83
N PRO A 218 40.80 -35.42 52.37
CA PRO A 218 39.51 -34.86 51.95
C PRO A 218 39.51 -34.16 50.57
N ARG A 219 40.49 -34.42 49.69
CA ARG A 219 40.66 -33.74 48.39
C ARG A 219 40.38 -34.59 47.15
N GLN A 220 39.92 -35.84 47.29
CA GLN A 220 39.63 -36.69 46.14
C GLN A 220 38.13 -36.97 46.02
N ILE A 221 37.44 -36.09 45.29
CA ILE A 221 36.11 -36.34 44.73
C ILE A 221 36.30 -36.56 43.23
N ALA A 222 35.91 -37.75 42.73
CA ALA A 222 36.00 -38.10 41.32
C ALA A 222 34.84 -37.46 40.53
N VAL A 223 35.18 -36.69 39.49
CA VAL A 223 34.28 -35.90 38.65
C VAL A 223 34.21 -36.54 37.27
N ALA A 224 33.03 -36.91 36.79
CA ALA A 224 32.81 -37.41 35.43
C ALA A 224 31.99 -36.39 34.63
N ARG A 225 32.52 -35.94 33.48
CA ARG A 225 31.83 -35.10 32.50
C ARG A 225 30.90 -35.96 31.65
N ILE A 226 29.64 -35.54 31.49
CA ILE A 226 28.77 -36.05 30.41
C ILE A 226 29.25 -35.56 29.03
N GLY A 227 30.10 -34.54 28.97
CA GLY A 227 30.77 -34.08 27.75
C GLY A 227 31.91 -34.97 27.24
N ASP A 228 32.52 -35.82 28.08
CA ASP A 228 33.65 -36.67 27.63
C ASP A 228 33.19 -37.94 26.88
N ALA A 229 31.87 -38.17 26.76
CA ALA A 229 31.30 -39.21 25.92
C ALA A 229 30.95 -38.73 24.49
N LEU A 230 31.20 -37.45 24.17
CA LEU A 230 30.99 -36.88 22.82
C LEU A 230 32.24 -36.08 22.39
N ASP A 231 33.29 -36.83 22.01
CA ASP A 231 34.44 -36.50 21.14
C ASP A 231 34.96 -35.05 20.99
N GLY A 232 36.23 -34.85 21.37
CA GLY A 232 37.32 -34.15 20.67
C GLY A 232 37.10 -33.16 19.50
N VAL A 233 36.35 -32.05 19.65
CA VAL A 233 36.07 -31.10 18.54
C VAL A 233 36.32 -29.61 18.83
N CYS A 234 37.21 -29.19 19.74
CA CYS A 234 37.52 -27.76 19.82
C CYS A 234 38.92 -27.43 20.31
N ALA A 235 39.64 -26.64 19.50
CA ALA A 235 40.83 -25.89 19.87
C ALA A 235 40.49 -24.41 19.61
N PRO A 236 40.82 -23.47 20.53
CA PRO A 236 40.35 -22.09 20.43
C PRO A 236 41.00 -21.39 19.24
N ASP A 237 40.25 -21.29 18.16
CA ASP A 237 40.56 -20.50 16.97
C ASP A 237 39.64 -19.27 16.91
N ALA A 238 39.94 -18.29 16.05
CA ALA A 238 39.07 -17.13 15.87
C ALA A 238 37.73 -17.54 15.22
N GLU A 239 36.62 -17.04 15.76
CA GLU A 239 35.26 -17.35 15.32
C GLU A 239 35.02 -17.06 13.82
N VAL A 240 34.31 -17.98 13.18
CA VAL A 240 33.86 -17.94 11.78
C VAL A 240 32.38 -18.25 11.77
N CYS A 241 31.61 -17.51 10.97
CA CYS A 241 30.16 -17.67 10.86
C CYS A 241 29.78 -18.97 10.11
N ASP A 242 29.82 -20.11 10.81
CA ASP A 242 29.58 -21.45 10.26
C ASP A 242 28.69 -22.35 11.14
N GLY A 243 28.15 -21.81 12.25
CA GLY A 243 27.27 -22.52 13.17
C GLY A 243 27.98 -23.49 14.09
N ARG A 244 29.29 -23.31 14.30
CA ARG A 244 30.09 -24.02 15.28
C ARG A 244 30.56 -23.03 16.35
N ASP A 245 30.90 -23.55 17.50
CA ASP A 245 31.53 -22.79 18.58
C ASP A 245 33.01 -23.14 18.53
N GLN A 246 33.83 -22.21 18.05
CA GLN A 246 35.21 -22.45 17.61
C GLN A 246 36.23 -21.93 18.61
N ASP A 247 35.86 -20.93 19.39
CA ASP A 247 36.59 -20.41 20.54
C ASP A 247 36.11 -21.01 21.87
N CYS A 248 35.03 -21.79 21.84
CA CYS A 248 34.51 -22.59 22.93
C CYS A 248 33.94 -21.76 24.10
N ASP A 249 33.36 -20.60 23.81
CA ASP A 249 32.70 -19.75 24.81
C ASP A 249 31.20 -20.06 25.01
N LEU A 250 30.66 -21.04 24.26
CA LEU A 250 29.25 -21.50 24.23
C LEU A 250 28.28 -20.53 23.59
N ARG A 251 28.79 -19.54 22.87
CA ARG A 251 28.03 -18.79 21.90
C ARG A 251 28.46 -19.25 20.51
N LEU A 252 27.56 -19.03 19.56
CA LEU A 252 27.75 -19.45 18.19
C LEU A 252 27.94 -18.19 17.35
N ASP A 253 29.07 -18.14 16.64
CA ASP A 253 29.37 -17.15 15.62
C ASP A 253 29.31 -15.67 16.09
N GLU A 254 29.79 -15.36 17.29
CA GLU A 254 29.85 -14.02 17.89
C GLU A 254 31.25 -13.41 17.97
N ALA A 255 31.37 -12.11 17.72
CA ALA A 255 32.67 -11.45 17.80
C ALA A 255 33.11 -11.32 19.27
N ALA A 256 34.37 -11.70 19.55
CA ALA A 256 34.99 -11.48 20.84
C ALA A 256 34.91 -9.98 21.24
N PRO A 257 34.72 -9.64 22.54
CA PRO A 257 34.56 -8.26 22.98
C PRO A 257 35.76 -7.38 22.61
N GLY A 258 35.57 -6.46 21.65
CA GLY A 258 36.61 -5.53 21.18
C GLY A 258 37.26 -5.89 19.85
N GLU A 259 36.86 -6.99 19.22
CA GLU A 259 37.27 -7.36 17.86
C GLU A 259 36.29 -6.84 16.80
N ALA A 260 36.73 -6.81 15.53
CA ALA A 260 35.86 -6.50 14.40
C ALA A 260 34.79 -7.61 14.25
N SER A 261 33.62 -7.26 13.70
CA SER A 261 32.59 -8.26 13.39
C SER A 261 33.20 -9.45 12.63
N ILE A 262 32.81 -10.68 12.99
CA ILE A 262 33.19 -11.92 12.25
C ILE A 262 32.80 -11.81 10.77
N CYS A 263 31.77 -11.02 10.51
CA CYS A 263 31.32 -10.66 9.18
C CYS A 263 31.85 -9.28 8.78
N GLY A 264 31.91 -8.99 7.47
CA GLY A 264 32.37 -7.69 6.98
C GLY A 264 31.59 -6.49 7.57
N GLU A 265 32.12 -5.27 7.44
CA GLU A 265 31.49 -4.06 7.96
C GLU A 265 29.98 -4.00 7.59
N GLY A 266 29.11 -3.91 8.61
CA GLY A 266 27.65 -3.83 8.43
C GLY A 266 26.92 -5.18 8.29
N GLN A 267 27.59 -6.31 8.53
CA GLN A 267 26.98 -7.65 8.53
C GLN A 267 26.99 -8.27 9.94
N VAL A 268 25.98 -9.10 10.23
CA VAL A 268 25.83 -9.94 11.42
C VAL A 268 25.77 -11.40 10.99
N CYS A 269 26.31 -12.29 11.82
CA CYS A 269 26.10 -13.71 11.60
C CYS A 269 24.67 -14.10 11.98
N SER A 270 23.94 -14.71 11.04
CA SER A 270 22.58 -15.19 11.26
C SER A 270 22.37 -16.45 10.41
N ALA A 271 21.94 -17.54 11.07
CA ALA A 271 21.81 -18.87 10.46
C ALA A 271 23.09 -19.36 9.76
N SER A 272 24.24 -19.22 10.42
CA SER A 272 25.55 -19.67 9.91
C SER A 272 25.93 -19.04 8.56
N ALA A 273 25.45 -17.82 8.32
CA ALA A 273 25.81 -17.01 7.17
C ALA A 273 25.92 -15.53 7.55
N CYS A 274 26.90 -14.83 6.99
CA CYS A 274 27.04 -13.38 7.17
C CYS A 274 25.93 -12.67 6.41
N GLN A 275 24.93 -12.19 7.15
CA GLN A 275 23.78 -11.46 6.62
C GLN A 275 23.91 -9.96 6.92
N PRO A 276 23.36 -9.07 6.10
CA PRO A 276 23.38 -7.63 6.39
C PRO A 276 22.67 -7.33 7.71
N ALA A 277 23.34 -6.62 8.61
CA ALA A 277 22.79 -6.18 9.88
C ALA A 277 21.96 -4.91 9.67
N CYS A 278 20.73 -5.07 9.25
CA CYS A 278 19.86 -3.92 9.04
C CYS A 278 19.34 -3.42 10.39
N ALA A 279 20.02 -2.41 10.96
CA ALA A 279 19.56 -1.72 12.16
C ALA A 279 18.15 -1.12 11.98
N VAL A 280 17.81 -0.73 10.74
CA VAL A 280 16.47 -0.36 10.30
C VAL A 280 16.29 -0.81 8.84
N GLY A 281 15.24 -1.58 8.55
CA GLY A 281 14.92 -2.05 7.19
C GLY A 281 15.15 -3.55 6.97
N THR A 282 15.12 -3.97 5.71
CA THR A 282 15.21 -5.37 5.27
C THR A 282 16.39 -5.53 4.31
N ALA A 283 17.10 -6.65 4.42
CA ALA A 283 18.19 -6.98 3.50
C ALA A 283 17.62 -7.37 2.12
N CYS A 284 17.86 -6.54 1.11
CA CYS A 284 17.55 -6.83 -0.29
C CYS A 284 18.86 -6.84 -1.09
N ASP A 285 19.19 -7.96 -1.74
CA ASP A 285 20.45 -8.17 -2.47
C ASP A 285 21.71 -7.78 -1.67
N ALA A 286 21.79 -8.28 -0.44
CA ALA A 286 22.87 -8.01 0.51
C ALA A 286 23.04 -6.53 0.93
N THR A 287 22.10 -5.65 0.59
CA THR A 287 22.09 -4.23 0.98
C THR A 287 20.85 -3.93 1.84
N CYS A 288 21.01 -3.17 2.92
CA CYS A 288 19.87 -2.80 3.76
C CYS A 288 19.00 -1.74 3.09
N ARG A 289 17.72 -2.07 2.87
CA ARG A 289 16.72 -1.20 2.25
C ARG A 289 15.57 -0.92 3.19
N ARG A 290 15.08 0.31 3.16
CA ARG A 290 13.94 0.76 3.97
C ARG A 290 12.66 0.54 3.16
N LEU A 291 11.95 -0.55 3.40
CA LEU A 291 10.74 -0.90 2.64
C LEU A 291 9.59 0.11 2.80
N ASP A 292 9.68 1.03 3.75
CA ASP A 292 8.69 2.08 4.00
C ASP A 292 8.87 3.33 3.14
N VAL A 293 10.07 3.54 2.55
CA VAL A 293 10.43 4.76 1.81
C VAL A 293 11.30 4.55 0.57
N ASP A 294 11.89 3.36 0.36
CA ASP A 294 12.70 3.07 -0.83
C ASP A 294 11.78 2.72 -2.02
N PRO A 295 11.74 3.55 -3.09
CA PRO A 295 10.88 3.30 -4.23
C PRO A 295 11.23 2.03 -5.01
N MET A 296 12.48 1.55 -4.99
CA MET A 296 12.88 0.33 -5.70
C MET A 296 12.60 -0.95 -4.88
N HIS A 297 12.15 -0.81 -3.62
CA HIS A 297 11.92 -1.92 -2.68
C HIS A 297 10.70 -1.64 -1.78
N CYS A 298 9.61 -1.11 -2.33
CA CYS A 298 8.50 -0.63 -1.52
C CYS A 298 7.60 -1.77 -1.04
N GLY A 299 7.49 -1.95 0.28
CA GLY A 299 6.71 -3.02 0.91
C GLY A 299 7.35 -4.42 0.85
N ALA A 300 8.19 -4.70 -0.16
CA ALA A 300 8.96 -5.93 -0.27
C ALA A 300 10.26 -5.71 -1.08
N CYS A 301 11.23 -6.63 -0.97
CA CYS A 301 12.43 -6.58 -1.80
C CYS A 301 12.10 -6.75 -3.29
N ALA A 302 12.78 -5.98 -4.15
CA ALA A 302 12.55 -5.91 -5.59
C ALA A 302 11.10 -5.55 -6.01
N ALA A 303 10.32 -4.98 -5.09
CA ALA A 303 9.05 -4.35 -5.41
C ALA A 303 9.31 -2.89 -5.81
N ASP A 304 9.72 -2.71 -7.07
CA ASP A 304 9.90 -1.39 -7.65
C ASP A 304 8.54 -0.72 -7.84
N CYS A 305 8.43 0.54 -7.43
CA CYS A 305 7.33 1.40 -7.77
C CYS A 305 7.51 1.90 -9.21
N ASP A 306 7.54 0.98 -10.18
CA ASP A 306 7.51 1.36 -11.57
C ASP A 306 6.04 1.59 -11.97
N SER A 307 5.75 2.81 -12.40
CA SER A 307 4.44 3.17 -12.95
C SER A 307 4.70 4.02 -14.18
N THR A 308 3.92 3.74 -15.22
CA THR A 308 4.15 4.30 -16.55
C THR A 308 4.18 5.83 -16.48
N TRP A 309 5.30 6.39 -16.97
CA TRP A 309 5.52 7.83 -17.14
C TRP A 309 5.30 8.71 -15.90
N SER A 310 5.45 8.13 -14.72
CA SER A 310 5.24 8.81 -13.45
C SER A 310 6.50 8.84 -12.60
N ARG A 311 6.56 9.75 -11.63
CA ARG A 311 7.54 9.70 -10.56
C ARG A 311 6.91 9.04 -9.34
N ALA A 312 7.25 7.78 -9.13
CA ALA A 312 6.74 7.05 -7.99
C ALA A 312 7.51 7.35 -6.70
N ALA A 313 6.80 7.21 -5.58
CA ALA A 313 7.36 7.22 -4.24
C ALA A 313 6.86 6.04 -3.43
N CYS A 314 7.62 5.71 -2.40
CA CYS A 314 7.21 4.75 -1.40
C CYS A 314 6.79 5.49 -0.12
N GLY A 315 5.57 5.25 0.32
CA GLY A 315 5.03 5.81 1.57
C GLY A 315 4.37 4.73 2.41
N GLY A 316 4.99 4.38 3.54
CA GLY A 316 4.44 3.38 4.47
C GLY A 316 4.37 1.98 3.86
N GLY A 317 5.26 1.66 2.92
CA GLY A 317 5.31 0.36 2.24
C GLY A 317 4.27 0.19 1.13
N ARG A 318 3.69 1.28 0.65
CA ARG A 318 2.82 1.30 -0.54
C ARG A 318 3.40 2.27 -1.57
N CYS A 319 3.43 1.83 -2.82
CA CYS A 319 3.74 2.70 -3.93
C CYS A 319 2.62 3.72 -4.09
N ALA A 320 3.01 4.96 -4.32
CA ALA A 320 2.13 6.06 -4.68
C ALA A 320 2.80 6.85 -5.80
N VAL A 321 2.01 7.35 -6.76
CA VAL A 321 2.52 8.32 -7.74
C VAL A 321 2.55 9.68 -7.07
N LEU A 322 3.68 10.39 -7.17
CA LEU A 322 3.79 11.77 -6.68
C LEU A 322 3.29 12.77 -7.71
N ASP A 323 3.85 12.66 -8.91
CA ASP A 323 3.61 13.55 -10.03
C ASP A 323 3.92 12.81 -11.33
N CYS A 324 3.31 13.29 -12.41
CA CYS A 324 3.67 12.86 -13.75
C CYS A 324 5.03 13.41 -14.13
N LEU A 325 5.79 12.61 -14.89
CA LEU A 325 7.01 13.09 -15.52
C LEU A 325 6.66 14.27 -16.45
N ALA A 326 7.62 15.16 -16.67
CA ALA A 326 7.43 16.28 -17.56
C ALA A 326 6.99 15.81 -18.96
N GLY A 327 5.87 16.34 -19.46
CA GLY A 327 5.27 15.91 -20.73
C GLY A 327 4.26 14.78 -20.60
N PHE A 328 3.82 14.42 -19.39
CA PHE A 328 2.79 13.41 -19.15
C PHE A 328 1.73 13.92 -18.17
N ALA A 329 0.53 13.34 -18.23
CA ALA A 329 -0.60 13.70 -17.40
C ALA A 329 -1.40 12.46 -16.96
N ASP A 330 -2.03 12.59 -15.78
CA ASP A 330 -3.03 11.68 -15.24
C ASP A 330 -4.39 12.08 -15.83
N ALA A 331 -4.82 11.36 -16.87
CA ALA A 331 -6.00 11.71 -17.65
C ALA A 331 -7.31 11.27 -16.98
N ASN A 332 -7.27 10.23 -16.13
CA ASN A 332 -8.45 9.72 -15.45
C ASN A 332 -8.63 10.30 -14.03
N GLY A 333 -7.64 11.04 -13.53
CA GLY A 333 -7.61 11.61 -12.19
C GLY A 333 -7.35 10.57 -11.09
N HIS A 334 -6.80 9.40 -11.45
CA HIS A 334 -6.46 8.32 -10.55
C HIS A 334 -4.94 8.23 -10.39
N PRO A 335 -4.36 8.86 -9.35
CA PRO A 335 -2.91 8.85 -9.15
C PRO A 335 -2.34 7.47 -8.75
N ASP A 336 -3.14 6.40 -8.72
CA ASP A 336 -2.68 5.07 -8.30
C ASP A 336 -2.30 4.17 -9.48
N ASP A 337 -2.79 4.43 -10.71
CA ASP A 337 -2.46 3.65 -11.91
C ASP A 337 -1.39 4.27 -12.83
N GLY A 338 -0.98 5.51 -12.58
CA GLY A 338 0.17 6.13 -13.24
C GLY A 338 -0.14 7.47 -13.88
N CYS A 339 0.56 7.75 -14.98
CA CYS A 339 0.23 8.84 -15.88
C CYS A 339 0.06 8.23 -17.27
N GLU A 340 -1.18 8.18 -17.74
CA GLU A 340 -1.61 7.36 -18.88
C GLU A 340 -1.47 8.11 -20.21
N CYS A 341 -1.28 9.43 -20.14
CA CYS A 341 -1.30 10.31 -21.30
C CYS A 341 0.01 11.10 -21.44
N ALA A 342 0.48 11.26 -22.68
CA ALA A 342 1.63 12.11 -22.99
C ALA A 342 1.15 13.43 -23.62
N LEU A 343 1.54 14.56 -23.06
CA LEU A 343 1.14 15.87 -23.55
C LEU A 343 1.86 16.16 -24.87
N ALA A 344 1.09 16.38 -25.93
CA ALA A 344 1.60 16.73 -27.26
C ALA A 344 1.20 18.14 -27.72
N GLY A 345 0.29 18.81 -27.01
CA GLY A 345 -0.14 20.19 -27.29
C GLY A 345 -1.66 20.28 -27.39
N ASP A 346 -2.15 21.22 -28.21
CA ASP A 346 -3.56 21.24 -28.60
C ASP A 346 -3.89 19.96 -29.37
N GLU A 347 -5.14 19.50 -29.24
CA GLU A 347 -5.65 18.33 -29.96
C GLU A 347 -5.26 18.32 -31.45
N VAL A 348 -4.80 17.16 -31.93
CA VAL A 348 -4.60 16.91 -33.36
C VAL A 348 -5.25 15.59 -33.71
N CYS A 349 -6.26 15.61 -34.59
CA CYS A 349 -7.03 14.43 -35.01
C CYS A 349 -6.16 13.21 -35.39
N ASN A 350 -5.83 12.38 -34.42
CA ASN A 350 -4.88 11.28 -34.53
C ASN A 350 -5.24 10.07 -33.67
N GLN A 351 -6.44 10.05 -33.08
CA GLN A 351 -6.96 9.03 -32.16
C GLN A 351 -6.19 8.96 -30.86
N ARG A 352 -5.72 10.12 -30.42
CA ARG A 352 -4.94 10.28 -29.22
C ARG A 352 -5.40 11.55 -28.54
N ASP A 353 -5.57 11.44 -27.23
CA ASP A 353 -5.73 12.57 -26.34
C ASP A 353 -4.37 13.27 -26.23
N ASP A 354 -4.23 14.42 -26.87
CA ASP A 354 -2.98 15.17 -26.99
C ASP A 354 -2.87 16.27 -25.93
N ASP A 355 -4.00 16.78 -25.45
CA ASP A 355 -4.07 17.74 -24.35
C ASP A 355 -4.41 17.11 -22.97
N CYS A 356 -4.74 15.81 -22.98
CA CYS A 356 -4.98 14.97 -21.82
C CYS A 356 -6.23 15.36 -21.00
N ASP A 357 -7.30 15.84 -21.64
CA ASP A 357 -8.56 16.21 -20.97
C ASP A 357 -9.55 15.04 -20.76
N GLY A 358 -9.23 13.86 -21.30
CA GLY A 358 -10.01 12.63 -21.18
C GLY A 358 -11.00 12.40 -22.32
N ALA A 359 -11.15 13.34 -23.26
CA ALA A 359 -11.71 13.08 -24.57
C ALA A 359 -10.61 12.74 -25.58
N VAL A 360 -10.99 12.12 -26.70
CA VAL A 360 -10.05 11.80 -27.77
C VAL A 360 -10.50 12.56 -29.00
N ASP A 361 -9.62 13.39 -29.55
CA ASP A 361 -9.87 14.21 -30.73
C ASP A 361 -11.15 15.07 -30.60
N GLU A 362 -11.28 15.82 -29.52
CA GLU A 362 -12.33 16.83 -29.32
C GLU A 362 -11.99 18.19 -29.93
N GLY A 363 -12.95 19.10 -29.95
CA GLY A 363 -12.78 20.42 -30.57
C GLY A 363 -12.75 20.44 -32.11
N PHE A 364 -12.78 19.28 -32.77
CA PHE A 364 -12.90 19.19 -34.22
C PHE A 364 -14.36 19.23 -34.70
N ASP A 365 -14.61 20.02 -35.73
CA ASP A 365 -15.89 20.01 -36.43
C ASP A 365 -15.96 18.82 -37.40
N LEU A 366 -16.29 17.63 -36.90
CA LEU A 366 -16.44 16.42 -37.74
C LEU A 366 -17.62 16.52 -38.74
N ALA A 367 -18.45 17.57 -38.66
CA ALA A 367 -19.57 17.78 -39.55
C ALA A 367 -19.19 18.63 -40.77
N LEU A 368 -18.24 19.55 -40.63
CA LEU A 368 -17.84 20.50 -41.68
C LEU A 368 -16.34 20.44 -42.04
N ASP A 369 -15.47 19.98 -41.14
CA ASP A 369 -14.04 19.86 -41.42
C ASP A 369 -13.79 18.75 -42.44
N ARG A 370 -13.45 19.19 -43.65
CA ARG A 370 -13.14 18.32 -44.77
C ARG A 370 -11.96 17.38 -44.51
N ALA A 371 -11.02 17.76 -43.66
CA ALA A 371 -9.85 16.94 -43.34
C ALA A 371 -10.17 15.81 -42.34
N ASN A 372 -11.26 15.93 -41.58
CA ASN A 372 -11.64 15.05 -40.48
C ASN A 372 -13.13 14.66 -40.54
N CYS A 373 -13.65 14.46 -41.75
CA CYS A 373 -15.08 14.40 -41.95
C CYS A 373 -15.71 13.09 -41.47
N GLY A 374 -16.62 13.17 -40.50
CA GLY A 374 -17.29 12.03 -39.87
C GLY A 374 -16.37 11.20 -38.97
N ALA A 375 -15.05 11.28 -39.14
CA ALA A 375 -14.02 10.72 -38.28
C ALA A 375 -12.67 11.38 -38.57
N CYS A 376 -11.75 11.35 -37.59
CA CYS A 376 -10.40 11.88 -37.78
C CYS A 376 -9.68 11.30 -38.99
N ARG A 377 -8.93 12.18 -39.67
CA ARG A 377 -8.16 11.88 -40.89
C ARG A 377 -8.98 11.32 -42.05
N SER A 378 -10.31 11.44 -41.98
CA SER A 378 -11.21 11.11 -43.09
C SER A 378 -11.33 12.32 -44.00
N ALA A 379 -10.23 12.59 -44.71
CA ALA A 379 -10.19 13.67 -45.67
C ALA A 379 -11.08 13.34 -46.87
N CYS A 380 -12.12 14.14 -47.10
CA CYS A 380 -13.01 13.93 -48.24
C CYS A 380 -12.28 14.18 -49.57
N ALA A 381 -12.58 13.35 -50.57
CA ALA A 381 -12.05 13.53 -51.91
C ALA A 381 -12.43 14.91 -52.48
N ALA A 382 -11.72 15.35 -53.52
CA ALA A 382 -11.88 16.68 -54.12
C ALA A 382 -13.33 17.02 -54.53
N ASP A 383 -14.17 15.99 -54.76
CA ASP A 383 -15.57 16.05 -55.19
C ASP A 383 -16.60 15.67 -54.10
N GLU A 384 -16.15 15.37 -52.88
CA GLU A 384 -16.99 15.02 -51.74
C GLU A 384 -17.18 16.20 -50.77
N VAL A 385 -18.36 16.28 -50.16
CA VAL A 385 -18.70 17.27 -49.12
C VAL A 385 -18.72 16.59 -47.77
N CYS A 386 -18.27 17.30 -46.76
CA CYS A 386 -18.41 16.85 -45.40
C CYS A 386 -19.80 17.13 -44.85
N ALA A 387 -20.54 16.08 -44.50
CA ALA A 387 -21.85 16.19 -43.86
C ALA A 387 -22.05 15.01 -42.89
N ALA A 388 -21.26 15.00 -41.80
CA ALA A 388 -21.13 13.86 -40.88
C ALA A 388 -20.68 12.56 -41.58
N GLY A 389 -19.75 12.70 -42.52
CA GLY A 389 -19.22 11.65 -43.40
C GLY A 389 -19.03 12.17 -44.82
N CYS A 390 -18.01 11.67 -45.51
CA CYS A 390 -17.76 12.04 -46.91
C CYS A 390 -18.84 11.44 -47.80
N SER A 391 -19.61 12.31 -48.45
CA SER A 391 -20.66 11.90 -49.36
C SER A 391 -20.44 12.50 -50.74
N SER A 392 -20.29 11.61 -51.73
CA SER A 392 -20.28 11.96 -53.15
C SER A 392 -21.73 12.14 -53.61
N GLY A 393 -22.23 13.37 -53.55
CA GLY A 393 -23.42 13.76 -54.31
C GLY A 393 -22.99 14.42 -55.62
N PRO A 394 -23.12 13.79 -56.80
CA PRO A 394 -23.18 14.57 -58.04
C PRO A 394 -24.40 15.48 -57.94
N CYS A 395 -24.26 16.72 -58.42
CA CYS A 395 -25.42 17.60 -58.51
C CYS A 395 -26.49 16.96 -59.41
N PRO A 396 -27.79 17.18 -59.11
CA PRO A 396 -28.88 16.79 -60.00
C PRO A 396 -28.55 17.12 -61.45
N ALA A 397 -28.98 16.27 -62.38
CA ALA A 397 -28.67 16.46 -63.80
C ALA A 397 -29.09 17.88 -64.27
N GLY A 398 -28.10 18.69 -64.66
CA GLY A 398 -28.30 20.09 -65.06
C GLY A 398 -27.72 21.14 -64.12
N GLU A 399 -27.15 20.74 -62.99
CA GLU A 399 -26.53 21.63 -62.01
C GLU A 399 -25.00 21.44 -61.93
N VAL A 400 -24.29 22.51 -61.55
CA VAL A 400 -22.84 22.57 -61.34
C VAL A 400 -22.56 23.03 -59.89
N ARG A 401 -21.46 22.55 -59.32
CA ARG A 401 -21.02 22.99 -57.98
C ARG A 401 -20.42 24.39 -58.06
N VAL A 402 -20.98 25.32 -57.29
CA VAL A 402 -20.46 26.67 -57.07
C VAL A 402 -20.50 26.92 -55.57
N ASP A 403 -19.36 27.30 -54.98
CA ASP A 403 -19.19 27.63 -53.56
C ASP A 403 -20.05 26.75 -52.62
N GLU A 404 -19.79 25.44 -52.68
CA GLU A 404 -20.34 24.39 -51.80
C GLU A 404 -21.82 24.01 -52.02
N THR A 405 -22.53 24.66 -52.94
CA THR A 405 -23.93 24.33 -53.29
C THR A 405 -24.07 23.84 -54.73
N CYS A 406 -25.05 22.98 -54.99
CA CYS A 406 -25.44 22.64 -56.36
C CYS A 406 -26.36 23.75 -56.89
N GLN A 407 -25.93 24.40 -57.97
CA GLN A 407 -26.64 25.51 -58.58
C GLN A 407 -26.78 25.24 -60.08
N ALA A 408 -27.87 25.72 -60.69
CA ALA A 408 -27.97 25.71 -62.14
C ALA A 408 -26.82 26.57 -62.73
N PRO A 409 -26.28 26.23 -63.91
CA PRO A 409 -25.26 27.05 -64.54
C PRO A 409 -25.82 28.46 -64.79
N ALA A 410 -25.05 29.47 -64.40
CA ALA A 410 -25.36 30.88 -64.64
C ALA A 410 -25.77 31.12 -66.10
N ARG A 411 -26.97 31.66 -66.29
CA ARG A 411 -27.56 31.99 -67.59
C ARG A 411 -27.27 33.45 -67.93
N THR A 412 -27.29 33.77 -69.23
CA THR A 412 -27.36 35.16 -69.68
C THR A 412 -28.79 35.45 -70.13
N LEU A 413 -29.50 36.30 -69.39
CA LEU A 413 -30.85 36.76 -69.70
C LEU A 413 -30.77 38.06 -70.49
N ARG A 414 -31.28 38.07 -71.72
CA ARG A 414 -31.22 39.26 -72.59
C ARG A 414 -32.51 40.06 -72.54
N VAL A 415 -32.37 41.36 -72.31
CA VAL A 415 -33.49 42.29 -72.14
C VAL A 415 -33.50 43.33 -73.26
N GLY A 416 -34.62 43.48 -73.96
CA GLY A 416 -34.80 44.51 -74.99
C GLY A 416 -35.82 44.15 -76.06
N GLY A 417 -36.08 45.10 -76.96
CA GLY A 417 -37.06 44.91 -78.03
C GLY A 417 -36.69 43.75 -78.96
N GLY A 418 -37.44 42.66 -78.91
CA GLY A 418 -37.22 41.45 -79.71
C GLY A 418 -36.40 40.35 -79.02
N GLU A 419 -36.00 40.54 -77.77
CA GLU A 419 -35.32 39.53 -76.94
C GLU A 419 -36.32 38.68 -76.13
N ALA A 420 -35.80 37.71 -75.38
CA ALA A 420 -36.60 36.82 -74.53
C ALA A 420 -37.34 37.57 -73.41
N TYR A 421 -36.78 38.68 -72.92
CA TYR A 421 -37.40 39.55 -71.93
C TYR A 421 -37.55 40.95 -72.51
N GLU A 422 -38.78 41.48 -72.51
CA GLU A 422 -39.05 42.85 -72.97
C GLU A 422 -38.79 43.91 -71.89
N SER A 423 -38.70 43.51 -70.62
CA SER A 423 -38.38 44.40 -69.48
C SER A 423 -37.33 43.77 -68.55
N ILE A 424 -36.61 44.63 -67.83
CA ILE A 424 -35.56 44.22 -66.88
C ILE A 424 -36.22 43.53 -65.67
N GLY A 425 -37.38 44.03 -65.22
CA GLY A 425 -38.16 43.42 -64.14
C GLY A 425 -38.62 41.99 -64.45
N ALA A 426 -38.95 41.69 -65.71
CA ALA A 426 -39.30 40.33 -66.12
C ALA A 426 -38.09 39.39 -66.08
N ALA A 427 -36.90 39.87 -66.47
CA ALA A 427 -35.66 39.10 -66.34
C ALA A 427 -35.27 38.90 -64.88
N LEU A 428 -35.40 39.93 -64.03
CA LEU A 428 -35.15 39.84 -62.58
C LEU A 428 -36.05 38.81 -61.90
N ALA A 429 -37.32 38.70 -62.32
CA ALA A 429 -38.25 37.73 -61.76
C ALA A 429 -37.91 36.27 -62.13
N ASP A 430 -37.21 36.04 -63.26
CA ASP A 430 -36.76 34.70 -63.68
C ASP A 430 -35.30 34.39 -63.28
N ALA A 431 -34.54 35.40 -62.87
CA ALA A 431 -33.13 35.28 -62.57
C ALA A 431 -32.86 34.41 -61.34
N GLN A 432 -31.78 33.64 -61.42
CA GLN A 432 -31.23 32.83 -60.33
C GLN A 432 -29.87 33.39 -59.91
N ALA A 433 -29.40 33.01 -58.71
CA ALA A 433 -28.11 33.48 -58.22
C ALA A 433 -26.98 33.13 -59.22
N GLY A 434 -26.13 34.11 -59.52
CA GLY A 434 -25.07 33.99 -60.52
C GLY A 434 -25.47 34.33 -61.96
N ASP A 435 -26.76 34.49 -62.28
CA ASP A 435 -27.21 34.88 -63.62
C ASP A 435 -26.70 36.28 -64.01
N ARG A 436 -26.50 36.48 -65.33
CA ARG A 436 -26.14 37.76 -65.94
C ARG A 436 -27.33 38.30 -66.75
N ILE A 437 -27.83 39.47 -66.40
CA ILE A 437 -28.84 40.20 -67.17
C ILE A 437 -28.12 41.19 -68.09
N GLU A 438 -28.12 40.92 -69.38
CA GLU A 438 -27.56 41.77 -70.43
C GLU A 438 -28.69 42.63 -71.03
N VAL A 439 -28.62 43.95 -70.82
CA VAL A 439 -29.66 44.91 -71.22
C VAL A 439 -29.27 45.64 -72.50
N LEU A 440 -30.06 45.48 -73.56
CA LEU A 440 -29.86 46.17 -74.83
C LEU A 440 -30.30 47.64 -74.76
N ALA A 441 -29.91 48.42 -75.76
CA ALA A 441 -30.24 49.85 -75.82
C ALA A 441 -31.77 50.07 -75.84
N GLY A 442 -32.25 50.96 -74.97
CA GLY A 442 -33.68 51.19 -74.81
C GLY A 442 -34.01 52.12 -73.64
N ALA A 443 -35.29 52.52 -73.57
CA ALA A 443 -35.86 53.24 -72.45
C ALA A 443 -36.84 52.31 -71.71
N TYR A 444 -36.56 52.07 -70.44
CA TYR A 444 -37.25 51.11 -69.58
C TYR A 444 -37.95 51.87 -68.45
N ALA A 445 -39.28 51.94 -68.53
CA ALA A 445 -40.12 52.63 -67.56
C ALA A 445 -40.59 51.63 -66.48
N GLU A 446 -39.71 51.33 -65.52
CA GLU A 446 -39.95 50.33 -64.47
C GLU A 446 -39.12 50.63 -63.21
N ALA A 447 -39.59 50.13 -62.06
CA ALA A 447 -38.83 50.13 -60.81
C ALA A 447 -38.22 48.75 -60.60
N LEU A 448 -36.90 48.69 -60.43
CA LEU A 448 -36.13 47.46 -60.33
C LEU A 448 -35.97 47.06 -58.87
N GLU A 449 -36.44 45.86 -58.53
CA GLU A 449 -36.26 45.25 -57.20
C GLU A 449 -35.31 44.05 -57.35
N VAL A 450 -34.08 44.17 -56.84
CA VAL A 450 -33.05 43.13 -56.94
C VAL A 450 -32.94 42.40 -55.60
N THR A 451 -33.57 41.23 -55.53
CA THR A 451 -33.68 40.38 -54.33
C THR A 451 -32.91 39.07 -54.44
N VAL A 452 -32.35 38.77 -55.62
CA VAL A 452 -31.57 37.55 -55.87
C VAL A 452 -30.08 37.88 -55.70
N PRO A 453 -29.33 37.12 -54.89
CA PRO A 453 -27.92 37.40 -54.63
C PRO A 453 -27.03 37.05 -55.82
N SER A 454 -25.83 37.60 -55.85
CA SER A 454 -24.78 37.30 -56.86
C SER A 454 -25.23 37.54 -58.31
N LEU A 455 -26.18 38.44 -58.56
CA LEU A 455 -26.60 38.81 -59.90
C LEU A 455 -25.67 39.83 -60.53
N THR A 456 -25.46 39.71 -61.84
CA THR A 456 -24.82 40.77 -62.65
C THR A 456 -25.84 41.37 -63.61
N ILE A 457 -26.12 42.67 -63.51
CA ILE A 457 -26.98 43.43 -64.43
C ILE A 457 -26.09 44.42 -65.16
N GLU A 458 -26.11 44.41 -66.48
CA GLU A 458 -25.24 45.30 -67.25
C GLU A 458 -25.83 45.69 -68.60
N ALA A 459 -25.54 46.92 -69.02
CA ALA A 459 -25.78 47.32 -70.39
C ALA A 459 -24.87 46.53 -71.34
N ALA A 460 -25.45 46.05 -72.44
CA ALA A 460 -24.69 45.45 -73.53
C ALA A 460 -23.66 46.45 -74.08
N GLU A 461 -22.59 45.95 -74.68
CA GLU A 461 -21.48 46.79 -75.16
C GLU A 461 -21.96 47.91 -76.10
N GLY A 462 -21.76 49.17 -75.68
CA GLY A 462 -22.18 50.36 -76.44
C GLY A 462 -23.69 50.67 -76.40
N ALA A 463 -24.48 49.97 -75.59
CA ALA A 463 -25.90 50.21 -75.43
C ALA A 463 -26.18 51.43 -74.54
N ALA A 464 -27.05 52.33 -75.02
CA ALA A 464 -27.60 53.40 -74.19
C ALA A 464 -28.87 52.90 -73.51
N VAL A 465 -28.77 52.56 -72.23
CA VAL A 465 -29.88 52.00 -71.45
C VAL A 465 -30.37 53.04 -70.45
N GLN A 466 -31.59 53.53 -70.64
CA GLN A 466 -32.23 54.50 -69.75
C GLN A 466 -33.29 53.78 -68.92
N VAL A 467 -33.19 53.85 -67.60
CA VAL A 467 -34.17 53.25 -66.68
C VAL A 467 -34.75 54.33 -65.80
N GLN A 468 -36.08 54.38 -65.69
CA GLN A 468 -36.77 55.33 -64.84
C GLN A 468 -38.00 54.69 -64.22
N SER A 469 -38.18 54.84 -62.91
CA SER A 469 -39.42 54.41 -62.26
C SER A 469 -40.61 55.24 -62.76
N PRO A 470 -41.75 54.62 -63.11
CA PRO A 470 -42.97 55.33 -63.47
C PRO A 470 -43.73 55.90 -62.26
N ASP A 471 -43.27 55.59 -61.04
CA ASP A 471 -43.91 55.97 -59.77
C ASP A 471 -42.94 56.74 -58.85
N ASP A 472 -43.36 56.97 -57.60
CA ASP A 472 -42.60 57.72 -56.58
C ASP A 472 -41.54 56.87 -55.85
N ARG A 473 -41.25 55.65 -56.32
CA ARG A 473 -40.22 54.78 -55.75
C ARG A 473 -38.83 55.04 -56.37
N ALA A 474 -37.80 54.60 -55.64
CA ALA A 474 -36.47 54.48 -56.19
C ALA A 474 -36.50 53.59 -57.44
N THR A 475 -35.71 53.95 -58.45
CA THR A 475 -35.68 53.22 -59.72
C THR A 475 -34.88 51.93 -59.63
N LEU A 476 -33.88 51.89 -58.76
CA LEU A 476 -33.15 50.69 -58.42
C LEU A 476 -33.14 50.48 -56.91
N ASN A 477 -33.70 49.38 -56.46
CA ASN A 477 -33.64 48.92 -55.08
C ASN A 477 -32.90 47.58 -55.01
N VAL A 478 -31.81 47.49 -54.26
CA VAL A 478 -31.01 46.27 -54.11
C VAL A 478 -31.01 45.85 -52.66
N THR A 479 -31.55 44.65 -52.39
CA THR A 479 -31.63 44.05 -51.05
C THR A 479 -30.78 42.80 -50.90
N ALA A 480 -30.20 42.28 -51.98
CA ALA A 480 -29.42 41.05 -52.00
C ALA A 480 -27.91 41.29 -52.10
N ASP A 481 -27.15 40.34 -51.55
CA ASP A 481 -25.69 40.39 -51.48
C ASP A 481 -25.01 40.13 -52.83
N ASP A 482 -23.81 40.68 -53.01
CA ASP A 482 -22.90 40.47 -54.15
C ASP A 482 -23.49 40.80 -55.53
N VAL A 483 -24.43 41.74 -55.58
CA VAL A 483 -25.05 42.22 -56.83
C VAL A 483 -24.13 43.23 -57.53
N VAL A 484 -23.95 43.07 -58.84
CA VAL A 484 -23.21 44.00 -59.69
C VAL A 484 -24.16 44.65 -60.69
N VAL A 485 -24.21 45.98 -60.75
CA VAL A 485 -25.01 46.76 -61.71
C VAL A 485 -24.11 47.71 -62.49
N ARG A 486 -24.07 47.61 -63.83
CA ARG A 486 -23.12 48.37 -64.67
C ARG A 486 -23.73 49.00 -65.92
N GLY A 487 -23.26 50.21 -66.25
CA GLY A 487 -23.52 50.84 -67.54
C GLY A 487 -24.98 51.25 -67.82
N LEU A 488 -25.84 51.28 -66.78
CA LEU A 488 -27.20 51.82 -66.89
C LEU A 488 -27.19 53.33 -66.66
N ALA A 489 -28.15 54.04 -67.24
CA ALA A 489 -28.49 55.41 -66.86
C ALA A 489 -29.80 55.39 -66.06
N ILE A 490 -29.67 55.54 -64.75
CA ILE A 490 -30.74 55.37 -63.76
C ILE A 490 -31.28 56.76 -63.39
N THR A 491 -32.49 57.06 -63.84
CA THR A 491 -33.18 58.33 -63.56
C THR A 491 -34.16 58.15 -62.42
N ALA A 492 -34.18 59.05 -61.44
CA ALA A 492 -35.17 58.99 -60.35
C ALA A 492 -36.63 59.03 -60.87
N GLY A 493 -37.51 58.27 -60.21
CA GLY A 493 -38.95 58.33 -60.44
C GLY A 493 -39.56 59.67 -60.01
N ASP A 494 -40.68 60.05 -60.61
CA ASP A 494 -41.38 61.28 -60.26
C ASP A 494 -41.94 61.20 -58.83
N GLY A 495 -41.29 61.90 -57.89
CA GLY A 495 -41.65 61.90 -56.47
C GLY A 495 -40.68 61.12 -55.59
N ALA A 496 -39.73 60.38 -56.19
CA ALA A 496 -38.74 59.60 -55.48
C ALA A 496 -37.73 60.50 -54.76
N VAL A 497 -37.36 60.12 -53.53
CA VAL A 497 -36.34 60.83 -52.74
C VAL A 497 -34.94 60.57 -53.30
N VAL A 498 -34.69 59.35 -53.79
CA VAL A 498 -33.42 58.87 -54.34
C VAL A 498 -33.65 58.00 -55.59
N ALA A 499 -32.67 57.93 -56.48
CA ALA A 499 -32.73 57.10 -57.69
C ALA A 499 -32.35 55.65 -57.40
N VAL A 500 -31.35 55.45 -56.54
CA VAL A 500 -30.82 54.13 -56.15
C VAL A 500 -30.87 53.98 -54.63
N PHE A 501 -31.41 52.86 -54.17
CA PHE A 501 -31.48 52.48 -52.77
C PHE A 501 -30.81 51.11 -52.57
N LEU A 502 -29.79 51.06 -51.71
CA LEU A 502 -29.09 49.82 -51.35
C LEU A 502 -29.43 49.51 -49.89
N ASP A 503 -30.29 48.52 -49.67
CA ASP A 503 -30.91 48.23 -48.37
C ASP A 503 -30.44 46.88 -47.83
N GLY A 504 -29.48 46.91 -46.91
CA GLY A 504 -28.94 45.73 -46.23
C GLY A 504 -27.99 44.86 -47.06
N ALA A 505 -27.87 45.11 -48.36
CA ALA A 505 -27.00 44.35 -49.27
C ALA A 505 -25.51 44.49 -48.91
N ARG A 506 -24.77 43.38 -48.90
CA ARG A 506 -23.31 43.33 -48.71
C ARG A 506 -22.63 43.10 -50.06
N GLY A 507 -21.47 43.73 -50.30
CA GLY A 507 -20.70 43.48 -51.53
C GLY A 507 -21.35 43.99 -52.82
N ALA A 508 -22.47 44.72 -52.73
CA ALA A 508 -23.12 45.30 -53.90
C ALA A 508 -22.22 46.38 -54.55
N LEU A 509 -22.08 46.28 -55.88
CA LEU A 509 -21.34 47.23 -56.73
C LEU A 509 -22.29 47.85 -57.74
N VAL A 510 -22.49 49.17 -57.65
CA VAL A 510 -23.19 49.95 -58.66
C VAL A 510 -22.18 50.87 -59.35
N ASP A 511 -22.00 50.68 -60.66
CA ASP A 511 -21.12 51.45 -61.56
C ASP A 511 -21.93 51.88 -62.80
N SER A 512 -22.75 52.91 -62.62
CA SER A 512 -23.77 53.36 -63.57
C SER A 512 -23.93 54.88 -63.50
N GLU A 513 -24.57 55.48 -64.51
CA GLU A 513 -24.92 56.90 -64.48
C GLU A 513 -26.19 57.09 -63.66
N VAL A 514 -26.16 58.02 -62.68
CA VAL A 514 -27.33 58.37 -61.88
C VAL A 514 -27.79 59.77 -62.29
N VAL A 515 -28.93 59.82 -62.97
CA VAL A 515 -29.47 61.04 -63.56
C VAL A 515 -30.48 61.66 -62.60
N GLY A 516 -30.36 62.96 -62.37
CA GLY A 516 -31.31 63.71 -61.57
C GLY A 516 -32.74 63.70 -62.12
N PRO A 517 -33.73 64.03 -61.27
CA PRO A 517 -35.13 63.97 -61.66
C PRO A 517 -35.45 64.97 -62.79
N THR A 518 -36.31 64.54 -63.71
CA THR A 518 -36.79 65.38 -64.82
C THR A 518 -37.80 66.45 -64.38
N THR A 519 -38.38 66.32 -63.19
CA THR A 519 -39.37 67.24 -62.62
C THR A 519 -38.79 67.97 -61.39
N GLY A 520 -38.81 69.30 -61.37
CA GLY A 520 -38.17 70.13 -60.34
C GLY A 520 -38.91 70.18 -59.00
N VAL A 521 -39.29 69.03 -58.45
CA VAL A 521 -40.03 68.94 -57.18
C VAL A 521 -39.07 69.19 -56.00
N PRO A 522 -39.38 70.11 -55.06
CA PRO A 522 -38.51 70.37 -53.92
C PRO A 522 -38.33 69.14 -53.03
N GLY A 523 -37.08 68.70 -52.83
CA GLY A 523 -36.73 67.59 -51.94
C GLY A 523 -36.28 66.29 -52.63
N GLN A 524 -36.35 66.23 -53.96
CA GLN A 524 -35.78 65.11 -54.71
C GLN A 524 -34.25 65.26 -54.81
N THR A 525 -33.52 64.17 -54.58
CA THR A 525 -32.07 64.12 -54.75
C THR A 525 -31.69 63.13 -55.83
N ALA A 526 -30.81 63.54 -56.75
CA ALA A 526 -30.09 62.66 -57.67
C ALA A 526 -29.08 61.84 -56.86
N GLY A 527 -29.57 60.93 -56.03
CA GLY A 527 -28.80 60.33 -54.94
C GLY A 527 -28.81 58.81 -54.98
N VAL A 528 -27.69 58.25 -54.51
CA VAL A 528 -27.59 56.86 -54.06
C VAL A 528 -27.67 56.88 -52.54
N GLN A 529 -28.64 56.19 -51.95
CA GLN A 529 -28.71 56.00 -50.51
C GLN A 529 -28.28 54.57 -50.15
N VAL A 530 -27.36 54.48 -49.20
CA VAL A 530 -26.74 53.24 -48.74
C VAL A 530 -27.14 52.96 -47.30
N GLY A 531 -27.76 51.83 -47.03
CA GLY A 531 -28.11 51.35 -45.70
C GLY A 531 -27.56 49.95 -45.48
N GLY A 532 -26.26 49.79 -45.20
CA GLY A 532 -25.66 48.48 -44.93
C GLY A 532 -24.13 48.53 -44.82
N ASP A 533 -23.55 47.49 -44.21
CA ASP A 533 -22.09 47.34 -44.08
C ASP A 533 -21.50 46.68 -45.34
N GLY A 534 -20.38 47.20 -45.86
CA GLY A 534 -19.64 46.56 -46.97
C GLY A 534 -20.13 46.86 -48.39
N VAL A 535 -20.92 47.92 -48.59
CA VAL A 535 -21.39 48.37 -49.90
C VAL A 535 -20.33 49.23 -50.60
N VAL A 536 -20.07 48.99 -51.89
CA VAL A 536 -19.14 49.79 -52.71
C VAL A 536 -19.89 50.50 -53.83
N VAL A 537 -20.05 51.81 -53.70
CA VAL A 537 -20.55 52.68 -54.78
C VAL A 537 -19.32 53.23 -55.52
N ALA A 538 -18.98 52.67 -56.68
CA ALA A 538 -17.78 53.05 -57.44
C ALA A 538 -18.15 53.60 -58.82
N ALA A 539 -17.41 54.63 -59.27
CA ALA A 539 -17.45 55.15 -60.65
C ALA A 539 -18.80 55.70 -61.17
N ASN A 540 -19.81 55.92 -60.31
CA ASN A 540 -21.04 56.58 -60.74
C ASN A 540 -20.82 58.06 -61.08
N THR A 541 -21.35 58.50 -62.23
CA THR A 541 -21.49 59.93 -62.55
C THR A 541 -22.89 60.35 -62.10
N VAL A 542 -22.95 61.31 -61.17
CA VAL A 542 -24.22 61.92 -60.73
C VAL A 542 -24.40 63.23 -61.49
N SER A 543 -25.36 63.29 -62.40
CA SER A 543 -25.60 64.43 -63.30
C SER A 543 -26.88 65.18 -63.00
#